data_AF-A0A1V5GL59-F1
#
_entry.id   AF-A0A1V5GL59-F1
#
_cell.length_a   1.000
_cell.length_b   1.000
_cell.length_c   1.000
_cell.angle_alpha   90.00
_cell.angle_beta   90.00
_cell.angle_gamma   90.00
#
_symmetry.space_group_name_H-M   'P 1'
#
loop_
_entity.id
_entity.type
_entity.pdbx_description
1 polymer ?
#
loop_
_entity_poly.entity_id
_entity_poly.type
_entity_poly.pdbx_seq_one_letter_code
_entity_poly.pdbx_strand_id
1 'polypeptide(L)' 'MKNVKPTKAWGISLLVIGICTLIISITSIIGTDIPDMLKRILGVAELVALPVLAYTSVKMFTGRDKQ' A
#
# COMPACT_ATOMS: atom_id res chain seq x y z
N MET A 1 -14.62 -13.30 20.64
CA MET A 1 -14.30 -12.45 19.47
C MET A 1 -13.34 -11.34 19.89
N LYS A 2 -12.02 -11.57 19.82
CA LYS A 2 -11.06 -10.48 20.01
C LYS A 2 -11.18 -9.54 18.82
N ASN A 3 -11.65 -8.32 19.06
CA ASN A 3 -11.71 -7.24 18.08
C ASN A 3 -10.28 -6.89 17.65
N VAL A 4 -9.72 -7.64 16.69
CA VAL A 4 -8.54 -7.22 15.94
C VAL A 4 -8.97 -6.06 15.06
N LYS A 5 -9.09 -4.88 15.67
CA LYS A 5 -9.34 -3.65 14.93
C LYS A 5 -8.19 -3.57 13.92
N PRO A 6 -8.46 -3.53 12.59
CA PRO A 6 -7.43 -3.09 11.67
C PRO A 6 -6.93 -1.77 12.25
N THR A 7 -5.66 -1.76 12.67
CA THR A 7 -5.08 -0.51 13.15
C THR A 7 -5.31 0.50 12.04
N LYS A 8 -5.82 1.70 12.36
CA LYS A 8 -6.15 2.72 11.35
C LYS A 8 -5.01 2.88 10.32
N ALA A 9 -3.75 2.72 10.77
CA ALA A 9 -2.55 2.67 9.95
C ALA A 9 -2.55 1.62 8.81
N TRP A 10 -3.13 0.44 9.00
CA TRP A 10 -3.23 -0.60 7.96
C TRP A 10 -4.15 -0.18 6.82
N GLY A 11 -5.37 0.28 7.17
CA GLY A 11 -6.33 0.78 6.20
C GLY A 11 -5.81 2.01 5.46
N ILE A 12 -5.13 2.92 6.18
CA ILE A 12 -4.48 4.09 5.59
C ILE A 12 -3.34 3.67 4.65
N SER A 13 -2.52 2.68 5.02
CA SER A 13 -1.43 2.19 4.16
C SER A 13 -1.96 1.56 2.87
N LEU A 14 -3.02 0.76 2.96
CA LEU A 14 -3.71 0.18 1.79
C LEU A 14 -4.29 1.23 0.87
N LEU A 15 -4.94 2.25 1.45
CA LEU A 15 -5.56 3.32 0.69
C LEU A 15 -4.50 4.20 0.01
N VAL A 16 -3.41 4.52 0.70
CA VAL A 16 -2.29 5.29 0.13
C VAL A 16 -1.63 4.52 -1.02
N ILE A 17 -1.30 3.24 -0.83
CA ILE A 17 -0.70 2.41 -1.90
C ILE A 17 -1.68 2.30 -3.08
N GLY A 18 -2.94 1.98 -2.83
CA GLY A 18 -3.94 1.83 -3.90
C GLY A 18 -4.10 3.09 -4.75
N ILE A 19 -4.10 4.28 -4.13
CA ILE A 19 -4.16 5.55 -4.85
C ILE A 19 -2.85 5.82 -5.62
N CYS A 20 -1.69 5.55 -5.00
CA CYS A 20 -0.39 5.69 -5.65
C CYS A 20 -0.28 4.81 -6.90
N THR A 21 -0.62 3.53 -6.79
CA THR A 21 -0.61 2.58 -7.91
C THR A 21 -1.59 3.00 -9.00
N LEU A 22 -2.80 3.46 -8.63
CA LEU A 22 -3.78 3.97 -9.61
C LEU A 22 -3.25 5.16 -10.39
N ILE A 23 -2.65 6.14 -9.71
CA ILE A 23 -2.07 7.32 -10.35
C ILE A 23 -0.91 6.92 -11.27
N ILE A 24 0.03 6.07 -10.82
CA ILE A 24 1.11 5.55 -11.67
C ILE A 24 0.54 4.86 -12.90
N SER A 25 -0.41 3.95 -12.70
CA SER A 25 -0.95 3.13 -13.78
C SER A 25 -1.68 3.99 -14.81
N ILE A 26 -2.52 4.93 -14.36
CA ILE A 26 -3.24 5.85 -15.25
C ILE A 26 -2.24 6.68 -16.04
N THR A 27 -1.22 7.23 -15.41
CA THR A 27 -0.27 8.08 -16.14
C THR A 27 0.68 7.29 -17.03
N SER A 28 1.03 6.07 -16.66
CA SER A 28 1.80 5.16 -17.51
C SER A 28 1.01 4.78 -18.78
N ILE A 29 -0.32 4.70 -18.71
CA ILE A 29 -1.19 4.40 -19.85
C ILE A 29 -1.36 5.62 -20.76
N ILE A 30 -1.49 6.82 -20.18
CA ILE A 30 -1.70 8.06 -20.93
C ILE A 30 -0.41 8.53 -21.64
N GLY A 31 0.76 7.94 -21.31
CA GLY A 31 2.03 8.30 -21.95
C GLY A 31 2.46 9.74 -21.63
N THR A 32 1.90 10.33 -20.57
CA THR A 32 2.30 11.64 -20.08
C THR A 32 3.64 11.48 -19.37
N ASP A 33 4.62 12.28 -19.78
CA ASP A 33 5.92 12.39 -19.11
C ASP A 33 5.74 12.97 -17.70
N ILE A 34 5.27 12.14 -16.76
CA ILE A 34 5.43 12.46 -15.34
C ILE A 34 6.93 12.62 -15.12
N PRO A 35 7.35 13.73 -14.49
CA PRO A 35 8.74 13.97 -14.16
C PRO A 35 9.34 12.71 -13.55
N ASP A 36 10.48 12.24 -14.06
CA ASP A 36 11.16 11.02 -13.57
C ASP A 36 11.30 11.00 -12.04
N MET A 37 11.42 12.18 -11.44
CA MET A 37 11.45 12.40 -9.99
C MET A 37 10.19 11.91 -9.28
N LEU A 38 9.00 12.19 -9.82
CA LEU A 38 7.71 11.74 -9.26
C LEU A 38 7.53 10.23 -9.39
N LYS A 39 7.87 9.63 -10.55
CA LYS A 39 7.87 8.17 -10.72
C LYS A 39 8.79 7.48 -9.71
N ARG A 40 9.99 8.04 -9.49
CA ARG A 40 10.95 7.52 -8.50
C ARG A 40 10.42 7.61 -7.08
N ILE A 41 9.89 8.76 -6.66
CA ILE A 41 9.37 8.94 -5.30
C ILE A 41 8.21 7.97 -5.03
N LEU A 42 7.30 7.82 -6.00
CA LEU A 42 6.13 6.96 -5.87
C LEU A 42 6.52 5.47 -5.84
N GLY A 43 7.48 5.08 -6.68
CA GLY A 43 8.07 3.73 -6.64
C GLY A 43 8.78 3.41 -5.33
N VAL A 44 9.55 4.36 -4.77
CA VAL A 44 10.21 4.18 -3.46
C VAL A 44 9.19 4.08 -2.33
N ALA A 45 8.15 4.93 -2.36
CA ALA A 45 7.07 4.88 -1.38
C ALA A 45 6.34 3.53 -1.43
N GLU A 46 6.03 3.02 -2.62
CA GLU A 46 5.39 1.73 -2.82
C GLU A 46 6.27 0.56 -2.35
N LEU A 47 7.58 0.63 -2.60
CA LEU A 47 8.57 -0.36 -2.18
C LEU A 47 8.67 -0.49 -0.66
N VAL A 48 8.54 0.62 0.09
CA VAL A 48 8.51 0.62 1.56
C VAL A 48 7.13 0.25 2.10
N ALA A 49 6.07 0.62 1.39
CA ALA A 49 4.71 0.38 1.83
C ALA A 49 4.29 -1.10 1.68
N LEU A 50 4.84 -1.82 0.68
CA LEU A 50 4.66 -3.27 0.51
C LEU A 50 5.05 -4.12 1.73
N PRO A 51 6.27 -4.01 2.30
CA PRO A 51 6.65 -4.79 3.48
C PRO A 51 5.87 -4.38 4.74
N VAL A 52 5.51 -3.10 4.89
CA VAL A 52 4.64 -2.62 5.99
C VAL A 52 3.26 -3.27 5.88
N LEU A 53 2.71 -3.32 4.65
CA LEU A 53 1.44 -3.95 4.36
C LEU A 53 1.52 -5.47 4.55
N ALA A 54 2.57 -6.13 4.07
CA ALA A 54 2.79 -7.56 4.24
C ALA A 54 2.92 -7.95 5.71
N TYR A 55 3.76 -7.25 6.49
CA TYR A 55 3.92 -7.49 7.92
C TYR A 55 2.59 -7.33 8.67
N THR A 56 1.86 -6.25 8.37
CA THR A 56 0.60 -5.98 9.05
C THR A 56 -0.51 -6.94 8.60
N SER A 57 -0.56 -7.30 7.32
CA SER A 57 -1.48 -8.31 6.79
C SER A 57 -1.20 -9.68 7.38
N VAL A 58 0.06 -10.12 7.46
CA VAL A 58 0.45 -11.38 8.12
C VAL A 58 0.07 -11.35 9.59
N LYS A 59 0.34 -10.26 10.31
CA LYS A 59 -0.06 -10.10 11.72
C LYS A 59 -1.58 -10.15 11.91
N MET A 60 -2.34 -9.55 10.99
CA MET A 60 -3.80 -9.55 11.01
C MET A 60 -4.38 -10.92 10.62
N PHE A 61 -3.79 -11.62 9.65
CA PHE A 61 -4.22 -12.94 9.19
C PHE A 61 -3.82 -14.07 10.16
N THR A 62 -2.57 -14.08 10.65
CA THR A 62 -2.11 -15.00 11.71
C THR A 62 -2.87 -14.76 13.02
N GLY A 63 -3.27 -13.52 13.30
CA GLY A 63 -4.19 -13.21 14.40
C GLY A 63 -5.63 -13.70 14.18
N ARG A 64 -6.04 -13.92 12.92
CA ARG A 64 -7.33 -14.52 12.54
C ARG A 64 -7.31 -16.05 12.48
N ASP A 65 -6.17 -16.66 12.14
CA ASP A 65 -6.02 -18.11 11.91
C ASP A 65 -5.84 -18.91 13.21
N LYS A 66 -5.35 -18.29 14.29
CA LYS A 66 -5.25 -18.93 15.62
C LYS A 66 -6.51 -18.77 16.49
N GLN A 67 -7.69 -18.56 15.90
CA GLN A 67 -8.98 -18.53 16.60
C GLN A 67 -9.81 -19.76 16.20
#